data_AF-A0A8J6EHG6-F1
#
_entry.id   AF-A0A8J6EHG6-F1
#
_cell.length_a   1.000
_cell.length_b   1.000
_cell.length_c   1.000
_cell.angle_alpha   90.00
_cell.angle_beta   90.00
_cell.angle_gamma   90.00
#
_symmetry.space_group_name_H-M   'P 1'
#
loop_
_entity.id
_entity.type
_entity.pdbx_description
1 polymer ?
#
loop_
_entity_poly.entity_id
_entity_poly.type
_entity_poly.pdbx_seq_one_letter_code
_entity_poly.pdbx_strand_id
1 'polypeptide(L)'
;MAGGVFQCPPDFEAVAECDGSAAADAEVWLIKAPADFTPQSFNSHRFPLSGQKMQKVKDGGVKKYYHVVSLPCAPLHLRAFLQSSGDTEDKLVAAAPLGGVITLAEAYGDHTAMHSVPDQPPVSLPQGLKQRYCPFGAVAPTIGKVKRGDSQLSESAKKPKKAKKRR
;
A
#
# COMPACT_ATOMS: atom_id res chain seq x y z
N MET A 1 -41.78 -34.54 -12.09
CA MET A 1 -40.54 -34.59 -11.29
C MET A 1 -40.89 -34.08 -9.92
N ALA A 2 -40.84 -34.94 -8.89
CA ALA A 2 -41.05 -34.50 -7.51
C ALA A 2 -39.77 -33.76 -7.07
N GLY A 3 -39.80 -32.43 -7.10
CA GLY A 3 -38.76 -31.63 -6.46
C GLY A 3 -38.92 -31.78 -4.96
N GLY A 4 -37.92 -32.34 -4.28
CA GLY A 4 -37.92 -32.42 -2.82
C GLY A 4 -38.00 -31.00 -2.23
N VAL A 5 -38.82 -30.84 -1.18
CA VAL A 5 -38.88 -29.59 -0.41
C VAL A 5 -37.60 -29.48 0.40
N PHE A 6 -37.02 -28.29 0.46
CA PHE A 6 -35.87 -28.02 1.33
C PHE A 6 -36.25 -28.27 2.80
N GLN A 7 -35.42 -29.04 3.51
CA GLN A 7 -35.55 -29.25 4.95
C GLN A 7 -34.34 -28.62 5.64
N CYS A 8 -34.61 -27.68 6.55
CA CYS A 8 -33.59 -27.05 7.39
C CYS A 8 -33.00 -28.10 8.35
N PRO A 9 -31.67 -28.17 8.53
CA PRO A 9 -31.10 -29.05 9.53
C PRO A 9 -31.61 -28.68 10.94
N PRO A 10 -31.72 -29.65 11.85
CA PRO A 10 -32.43 -29.49 13.13
C PRO A 10 -31.77 -28.52 14.13
N ASP A 11 -30.51 -28.19 13.91
CA ASP A 11 -29.71 -27.24 14.68
C ASP A 11 -29.77 -25.80 14.14
N PHE A 12 -30.57 -25.56 13.09
CA PHE A 12 -30.76 -24.25 12.49
C PHE A 12 -32.22 -23.84 12.58
N GLU A 13 -32.46 -22.60 13.01
CA GLU A 13 -33.79 -22.00 13.06
C GLU A 13 -33.89 -20.88 12.02
N ALA A 14 -35.08 -20.72 11.44
CA ALA A 14 -35.35 -19.61 10.53
C ALA A 14 -35.42 -18.30 11.31
N VAL A 15 -34.67 -17.29 10.86
CA VAL A 15 -34.72 -15.94 11.41
C VAL A 15 -35.59 -15.09 10.48
N ALA A 16 -36.69 -14.57 11.01
CA ALA A 16 -37.64 -13.73 10.28
C ALA A 16 -37.21 -12.26 10.20
N GLU A 17 -36.46 -11.79 11.20
CA GLU A 17 -36.16 -10.36 11.33
C GLU A 17 -34.91 -9.97 10.54
N CYS A 18 -35.10 -9.18 9.48
CA CYS A 18 -34.04 -8.51 8.75
C CYS A 18 -34.24 -6.99 8.78
N ASP A 19 -33.64 -6.33 9.77
CA ASP A 19 -33.64 -4.87 9.81
C ASP A 19 -32.67 -4.31 8.76
N GLY A 20 -33.22 -3.68 7.72
CA GLY A 20 -32.45 -2.88 6.77
C GLY A 20 -32.88 -3.03 5.32
N SER A 21 -33.04 -1.89 4.65
CA SER A 21 -33.30 -1.80 3.21
C SER A 21 -32.16 -1.05 2.54
N ALA A 22 -31.69 -1.55 1.39
CA ALA A 22 -30.89 -0.71 0.51
C ALA A 22 -31.79 0.29 -0.21
N ALA A 23 -31.37 1.55 -0.25
CA ALA A 23 -31.92 2.51 -1.20
C ALA A 23 -31.44 2.15 -2.60
N ALA A 24 -32.28 2.37 -3.62
CA ALA A 24 -31.99 1.98 -5.00
C ALA A 24 -30.68 2.58 -5.56
N ASP A 25 -30.28 3.76 -5.07
CA ASP A 25 -29.12 4.52 -5.56
C ASP A 25 -27.91 4.48 -4.61
N ALA A 26 -27.93 3.64 -3.57
CA ALA A 26 -26.84 3.54 -2.60
C ALA A 26 -25.76 2.55 -3.07
N GLU A 27 -24.49 2.97 -2.97
CA GLU A 27 -23.35 2.06 -3.12
C GLU A 27 -23.21 1.18 -1.87
N VAL A 28 -23.11 -0.14 -2.08
CA VAL A 28 -23.01 -1.11 -0.98
C VAL A 28 -21.56 -1.53 -0.79
N TRP A 29 -21.05 -1.45 0.44
CA TRP A 29 -19.69 -1.86 0.80
C TRP A 29 -19.73 -2.95 1.87
N LEU A 30 -18.82 -3.93 1.76
CA LEU A 30 -18.62 -4.93 2.81
C LEU A 30 -17.59 -4.45 3.82
N ILE A 31 -17.95 -4.44 5.10
CA ILE A 31 -17.01 -4.15 6.19
C ILE A 31 -16.64 -5.46 6.87
N LYS A 32 -15.34 -5.80 6.84
CA LYS A 32 -14.76 -6.90 7.62
C LYS A 32 -14.12 -6.31 8.86
N ALA A 33 -14.55 -6.75 10.04
CA ALA A 33 -14.05 -6.24 11.31
C ALA A 33 -13.85 -7.37 12.32
N PRO A 34 -13.09 -7.14 13.41
CA PRO A 34 -13.00 -8.07 14.53
C PRO A 34 -14.37 -8.37 15.15
N ALA A 35 -14.49 -9.49 15.84
CA ALA A 35 -15.76 -9.92 16.45
C ALA A 35 -16.26 -8.96 17.56
N ASP A 36 -15.34 -8.27 18.23
CA ASP A 36 -15.62 -7.28 19.26
C ASP A 36 -15.74 -5.84 18.71
N PHE A 37 -15.86 -5.69 17.38
CA PHE A 37 -16.00 -4.40 16.74
C PHE A 37 -17.32 -3.73 17.09
N THR A 38 -17.25 -2.49 17.58
CA THR A 38 -18.41 -1.63 17.84
C THR A 38 -18.57 -0.61 16.70
N PRO A 39 -19.56 -0.76 15.78
CA PRO A 39 -19.72 0.15 14.63
C PRO A 39 -19.83 1.63 15.02
N GLN A 40 -20.47 1.93 16.16
CA GLN A 40 -20.68 3.29 16.66
C GLN A 40 -19.37 3.99 16.99
N SER A 41 -18.30 3.26 17.31
CA SER A 41 -16.97 3.82 17.56
C SER A 41 -16.34 4.49 16.33
N PHE A 42 -16.91 4.25 15.13
CA PHE A 42 -16.45 4.80 13.86
C PHE A 42 -17.33 5.95 13.31
N ASN A 43 -18.42 6.34 13.99
CA ASN A 43 -19.41 7.31 13.47
C ASN A 43 -18.84 8.69 13.09
N SER A 44 -17.76 9.13 13.73
CA SER A 44 -17.11 10.43 13.47
C SER A 44 -15.88 10.32 12.56
N HIS A 45 -15.62 9.15 11.98
CA HIS A 45 -14.43 8.86 11.21
C HIS A 45 -14.72 8.71 9.72
N ARG A 46 -13.75 9.16 8.90
CA ARG A 46 -13.78 9.02 7.44
C ARG A 46 -12.55 8.25 6.98
N PHE A 47 -12.78 7.36 6.01
CA PHE A 47 -11.76 6.51 5.41
C PHE A 47 -11.78 6.70 3.90
N PRO A 48 -10.62 6.63 3.24
CA PRO A 48 -10.61 6.57 1.79
C PRO A 48 -11.24 5.23 1.36
N LEU A 49 -12.01 5.23 0.28
CA LEU A 49 -12.59 4.03 -0.32
C LEU A 49 -11.55 3.21 -1.11
N SER A 50 -10.33 3.72 -1.23
CA SER A 50 -9.18 3.03 -1.79
C SER A 50 -7.92 3.33 -0.98
N GLY A 51 -7.08 2.30 -0.78
CA GLY A 51 -5.81 2.43 -0.07
C GLY A 51 -5.90 2.05 1.40
N GLN A 52 -5.00 2.61 2.21
CA GLN A 52 -4.83 2.23 3.61
C GLN A 52 -4.63 3.44 4.54
N LYS A 53 -5.13 3.33 5.77
CA LYS A 53 -5.03 4.38 6.79
C LYS A 53 -5.01 3.78 8.19
N MET A 54 -4.12 4.28 9.06
CA MET A 54 -4.19 3.99 10.49
C MET A 54 -5.28 4.86 11.13
N GLN A 55 -6.21 4.23 11.85
CA GLN A 55 -7.29 4.91 12.54
C GLN A 55 -7.24 4.68 14.04
N LYS A 56 -7.21 5.79 14.78
CA LYS A 56 -7.42 5.79 16.22
C LYS A 56 -8.89 6.01 16.52
N VAL A 57 -9.49 5.15 17.34
CA VAL A 57 -10.87 5.31 17.82
C VAL A 57 -10.92 5.15 19.34
N LYS A 58 -12.00 5.62 19.94
CA LYS A 58 -12.30 5.44 21.36
C LYS A 58 -13.53 4.56 21.47
N ASP A 59 -13.38 3.39 22.07
CA ASP A 59 -14.43 2.39 22.22
C ASP A 59 -14.53 2.01 23.71
N GLY A 60 -15.71 2.20 24.30
CA GLY A 60 -15.91 1.94 25.74
C GLY A 60 -14.93 2.69 26.68
N GLY A 61 -14.38 3.83 26.27
CA GLY A 61 -13.35 4.55 27.05
C GLY A 61 -11.91 4.15 26.73
N VAL A 62 -11.71 3.00 26.10
CA VAL A 62 -10.41 2.46 25.70
C VAL A 62 -10.01 3.01 24.33
N LYS A 63 -8.73 3.33 24.16
CA LYS A 63 -8.18 3.75 22.86
C LYS A 63 -7.79 2.50 22.09
N LYS A 64 -8.37 2.30 20.91
CA LYS A 64 -8.02 1.24 19.97
C LYS A 64 -7.43 1.83 18.69
N TYR A 65 -6.55 1.09 18.05
CA TYR A 65 -5.95 1.44 16.78
C TYR A 65 -6.29 0.37 15.75
N TYR A 66 -6.71 0.81 14.57
CA TYR A 66 -7.09 -0.07 13.48
C TYR A 66 -6.31 0.30 12.22
N HIS A 67 -5.71 -0.69 11.59
CA HIS A 67 -5.26 -0.58 10.22
C HIS A 67 -6.48 -0.78 9.31
N VAL A 68 -6.93 0.31 8.67
CA VAL A 68 -8.06 0.31 7.75
C VAL A 68 -7.53 0.16 6.34
N VAL A 69 -7.96 -0.89 5.64
CA VAL A 69 -7.63 -1.13 4.24
C VAL A 69 -8.91 -1.18 3.43
N SER A 70 -9.02 -0.31 2.44
CA SER A 70 -10.17 -0.25 1.54
C SER A 70 -9.73 -0.67 0.15
N LEU A 71 -10.39 -1.67 -0.41
CA LEU A 71 -10.18 -2.10 -1.78
C LEU A 71 -11.48 -1.96 -2.56
N PRO A 72 -11.49 -1.17 -3.65
CA PRO A 72 -12.61 -1.23 -4.58
C PRO A 72 -12.73 -2.65 -5.13
N CYS A 73 -13.95 -3.12 -5.29
CA CYS A 73 -14.20 -4.40 -5.94
C CYS A 73 -13.88 -4.23 -7.43
N ALA A 74 -12.72 -4.74 -7.88
CA ALA A 74 -12.61 -5.23 -9.26
C ALA A 74 -13.75 -6.27 -9.48
N PRO A 75 -14.16 -6.62 -10.72
CA PRO A 75 -15.47 -7.23 -11.03
C PRO A 75 -15.67 -8.62 -10.39
N LEU A 76 -15.89 -8.63 -9.09
CA LEU A 76 -16.28 -9.75 -8.26
C LEU A 76 -17.78 -9.61 -8.14
N HIS A 77 -18.51 -10.62 -8.58
CA HIS A 77 -19.98 -10.66 -8.55
C HIS A 77 -20.52 -10.90 -7.12
N LEU A 78 -19.86 -10.35 -6.10
CA LEU A 78 -20.36 -10.40 -4.73
C LEU A 78 -21.55 -9.44 -4.62
N ARG A 79 -22.64 -9.97 -4.07
CA ARG A 79 -23.90 -9.25 -3.84
C ARG A 79 -24.37 -9.59 -2.45
N ALA A 80 -24.84 -8.58 -1.71
CA ALA A 80 -25.57 -8.80 -0.49
C ALA A 80 -27.01 -9.23 -0.80
N PHE A 81 -27.62 -10.01 0.09
CA PHE A 81 -29.06 -10.26 0.08
C PHE A 81 -29.68 -9.38 1.15
N LEU A 82 -30.61 -8.51 0.75
CA LEU A 82 -31.24 -7.51 1.61
C LEU A 82 -32.75 -7.62 1.50
N GLN A 83 -33.47 -7.13 2.50
CA GLN A 83 -34.93 -7.08 2.43
C GLN A 83 -35.38 -6.08 1.35
N SER A 84 -36.43 -6.45 0.62
CA SER A 84 -37.06 -5.59 -0.37
C SER A 84 -37.82 -4.45 0.32
N SER A 85 -37.61 -3.21 -0.10
CA SER A 85 -38.33 -2.06 0.47
C SER A 85 -39.83 -2.14 0.17
N GLY A 86 -40.67 -2.30 1.19
CA GLY A 86 -42.13 -2.26 1.06
C GLY A 86 -42.81 -3.62 0.93
N ASP A 87 -42.06 -4.74 0.97
CA ASP A 87 -42.66 -6.06 1.16
C ASP A 87 -42.79 -6.37 2.66
N THR A 88 -43.98 -6.85 3.06
CA THR A 88 -44.28 -7.41 4.39
C THR A 88 -43.88 -8.88 4.51
N GLU A 89 -43.38 -9.47 3.43
CA GLU A 89 -42.90 -10.85 3.38
C GLU A 89 -41.40 -10.88 3.67
N ASP A 90 -40.93 -11.87 4.44
CA ASP A 90 -39.52 -12.08 4.83
C ASP A 90 -38.66 -12.57 3.65
N LYS A 91 -38.74 -11.87 2.51
CA LYS A 91 -38.10 -12.23 1.27
C LYS A 91 -36.87 -11.36 1.03
N LEU A 92 -35.71 -12.00 1.02
CA LEU A 92 -34.46 -11.38 0.65
C LEU A 92 -34.30 -11.30 -0.88
N VAL A 93 -33.79 -10.16 -1.36
CA VAL A 93 -33.49 -9.90 -2.76
C VAL A 93 -32.00 -9.56 -2.90
N ALA A 94 -31.38 -10.01 -4.00
CA ALA A 94 -29.99 -9.69 -4.27
C ALA A 94 -29.83 -8.20 -4.58
N ALA A 95 -28.95 -7.53 -3.84
CA ALA A 95 -28.61 -6.13 -4.02
C ALA A 95 -27.75 -5.90 -5.28
N ALA A 96 -27.46 -4.62 -5.53
CA ALA A 96 -26.42 -4.22 -6.47
C ALA A 96 -25.06 -4.86 -6.10
N PRO A 97 -24.13 -5.04 -7.07
CA PRO A 97 -22.78 -5.49 -6.77
C PRO A 97 -22.10 -4.58 -5.73
N LEU A 98 -21.26 -5.16 -4.89
CA LEU A 98 -20.51 -4.39 -3.90
C LEU A 98 -19.53 -3.43 -4.60
N GLY A 99 -19.49 -2.17 -4.14
CA GLY A 99 -18.51 -1.16 -4.56
C GLY A 99 -17.09 -1.50 -4.08
N GLY A 100 -16.98 -2.21 -2.97
CA GLY A 100 -15.72 -2.76 -2.48
C GLY A 100 -15.80 -3.34 -1.08
N VAL A 101 -14.61 -3.59 -0.52
CA VAL A 101 -14.43 -4.17 0.81
C VAL A 101 -13.54 -3.27 1.64
N ILE A 102 -13.98 -2.96 2.86
CA ILE A 102 -13.22 -2.28 3.89
C ILE A 102 -12.85 -3.32 4.95
N THR A 103 -11.56 -3.49 5.20
CA THR A 103 -11.06 -4.39 6.24
C THR A 103 -10.46 -3.59 7.37
N LEU A 104 -10.96 -3.83 8.59
CA LEU A 104 -10.46 -3.28 9.84
C LEU A 104 -9.64 -4.38 10.52
N ALA A 105 -8.34 -4.16 10.66
CA ALA A 105 -7.47 -5.03 11.44
C ALA A 105 -7.00 -4.28 12.69
N GLU A 106 -7.19 -4.88 13.87
CA GLU A 106 -6.67 -4.28 15.10
C GLU A 106 -5.13 -4.22 15.04
N ALA A 107 -4.58 -3.06 15.34
CA ALA A 107 -3.14 -2.83 15.41
C ALA A 107 -2.72 -2.80 16.87
N TYR A 108 -1.80 -3.70 17.24
CA TYR A 108 -1.25 -3.78 18.59
C TYR A 108 0.17 -3.19 18.62
N GLY A 109 0.49 -2.45 19.68
CA GLY A 109 1.81 -1.88 19.93
C GLY A 109 1.79 -0.36 20.16
N ASP A 110 2.88 0.16 20.73
CA ASP A 110 3.06 1.61 20.90
C ASP A 110 3.30 2.24 19.52
N HIS A 111 2.26 2.87 18.97
CA HIS A 111 2.38 3.71 17.76
C HIS A 111 3.04 5.07 18.08
N THR A 112 3.97 5.10 19.03
CA THR A 112 4.90 6.22 19.16
C THR A 112 5.52 6.42 17.78
N ALA A 113 5.41 7.65 17.27
CA ALA A 113 5.72 8.08 15.91
C ALA A 113 6.77 7.20 15.24
N MET A 114 6.49 6.71 14.02
CA MET A 114 7.54 6.18 13.16
C MET A 114 8.70 7.17 13.20
N HIS A 115 9.76 6.81 13.90
CA HIS A 115 10.92 7.67 13.98
C HIS A 115 11.47 7.72 12.56
N SER A 116 11.54 8.93 12.00
CA SER A 116 12.22 9.11 10.73
C SER A 116 13.59 8.48 10.86
N VAL A 117 13.84 7.41 10.10
CA VAL A 117 15.19 6.85 10.01
C VAL A 117 15.98 7.93 9.30
N PRO A 118 17.01 8.52 9.95
CA PRO A 118 17.84 9.52 9.29
C PRO A 118 18.37 8.89 8.00
N ASP A 119 18.41 9.67 6.92
CA ASP A 119 19.03 9.22 5.68
C ASP A 119 20.43 8.68 6.01
N GLN A 120 20.61 7.36 5.84
CA GLN A 120 21.94 6.78 5.97
C GLN A 120 22.76 7.29 4.78
N PRO A 121 23.95 7.86 5.03
CA PRO A 121 24.82 8.25 3.94
C PRO A 121 25.14 6.99 3.10
N PRO A 122 25.32 7.12 1.78
CA PRO A 122 25.72 6.01 0.93
C PRO A 122 26.92 5.28 1.54
N VAL A 123 26.88 3.94 1.50
CA VAL A 123 27.97 3.11 2.02
C VAL A 123 29.28 3.53 1.35
N SER A 124 30.28 3.90 2.15
CA SER A 124 31.58 4.30 1.64
C SER A 124 32.23 3.17 0.85
N LEU A 125 32.81 3.49 -0.31
CA LEU A 125 33.57 2.50 -1.08
C LEU A 125 34.70 1.92 -0.24
N PRO A 126 34.92 0.60 -0.26
CA PRO A 126 36.04 -0.02 0.44
C PRO A 126 37.37 0.58 -0.01
N GLN A 127 38.27 0.81 0.94
CA GLN A 127 39.65 1.16 0.61
C GLN A 127 40.28 0.04 -0.22
N GLY A 128 41.06 0.40 -1.24
CA GLY A 128 41.73 -0.57 -2.10
C GLY A 128 40.90 -1.12 -3.26
N LEU A 129 39.79 -0.44 -3.63
CA LEU A 129 39.12 -0.70 -4.90
C LEU A 129 40.10 -0.50 -6.07
N LYS A 130 40.27 -1.51 -6.91
CA LYS A 130 41.19 -1.50 -8.06
C LYS A 130 40.41 -1.63 -9.37
N GLN A 131 40.91 -0.98 -10.42
CA GLN A 131 40.40 -1.16 -11.78
C GLN A 131 40.62 -2.62 -12.22
N ARG A 132 39.53 -3.36 -12.43
CA ARG A 132 39.58 -4.79 -12.83
C ARG A 132 39.52 -5.00 -14.33
N TYR A 133 39.18 -3.96 -15.08
CA TYR A 133 39.07 -4.01 -16.53
C TYR A 133 40.14 -3.13 -17.17
N CYS A 134 40.99 -3.73 -18.00
CA CYS A 134 41.97 -3.03 -18.83
C CYS A 134 41.74 -3.50 -20.27
N PRO A 135 41.25 -2.63 -21.18
CA PRO A 135 41.03 -3.04 -22.56
C PRO A 135 42.36 -3.39 -23.24
N PHE A 136 42.31 -4.19 -24.30
CA PHE A 136 43.49 -4.57 -25.07
C PHE A 136 44.23 -3.33 -25.58
N GLY A 137 45.54 -3.28 -25.34
CA GLY A 137 46.39 -2.15 -25.73
C GLY A 137 46.41 -0.97 -24.76
N ALA A 138 45.61 -0.96 -23.70
CA ALA A 138 45.68 0.07 -22.67
C ALA A 138 46.78 -0.23 -21.63
N VAL A 139 47.49 0.82 -21.22
CA VAL A 139 48.44 0.77 -20.10
C VAL A 139 47.67 1.15 -18.83
N ALA A 140 47.76 0.31 -17.80
CA ALA A 140 47.14 0.62 -16.51
C ALA A 140 47.74 1.93 -15.94
N PRO A 141 46.93 2.88 -15.48
CA PRO A 141 47.45 4.11 -14.90
C PRO A 141 48.29 3.77 -13.67
N THR A 142 49.59 4.04 -13.72
CA THR A 142 50.46 4.03 -12.54
C THR A 142 50.01 5.16 -11.63
N ILE A 143 49.22 4.83 -10.61
CA ILE A 143 48.85 5.75 -9.52
C ILE A 143 50.13 6.02 -8.71
N GLY A 144 50.92 6.99 -9.17
CA GLY A 144 51.97 7.60 -8.37
C GLY A 144 51.33 8.33 -7.20
N LYS A 145 51.96 8.29 -6.03
CA LYS A 145 51.52 9.01 -4.82
C LYS A 145 51.46 10.51 -5.11
N VAL A 146 50.30 11.04 -5.48
CA VAL A 146 50.07 12.48 -5.56
C VAL A 146 49.92 13.00 -4.13
N LYS A 147 50.92 13.73 -3.64
CA LYS A 147 50.77 14.60 -2.47
C LYS A 147 49.71 15.66 -2.81
N ARG A 148 48.75 15.86 -1.91
CA ARG A 148 47.76 16.95 -2.00
C ARG A 148 48.49 18.27 -2.22
N GLY A 149 48.13 18.97 -3.30
CA GLY A 149 48.55 20.33 -3.59
C GLY A 149 47.76 20.82 -4.80
N ASP A 150 46.98 21.87 -4.60
CA ASP A 150 46.27 22.62 -5.64
C ASP A 150 47.14 22.85 -6.88
N SER A 151 46.61 22.58 -8.07
CA SER A 151 46.84 23.41 -9.26
C SER A 151 46.10 22.88 -10.49
N GLN A 152 45.09 23.65 -10.85
CA GLN A 152 44.67 24.07 -12.18
C GLN A 152 45.02 23.24 -13.41
N LEU A 153 43.95 22.95 -14.16
CA LEU A 153 43.91 22.82 -15.61
C LEU A 153 44.88 23.80 -16.29
N SER A 154 45.79 23.29 -17.11
CA SER A 154 46.38 24.08 -18.18
C SER A 154 46.66 23.21 -19.41
N GLU A 155 46.06 23.62 -20.51
CA GLU A 155 46.29 23.13 -21.86
C GLU A 155 47.77 23.28 -22.24
N SER A 156 48.40 22.21 -22.71
CA SER A 156 49.76 22.28 -23.23
C SER A 156 49.78 22.79 -24.68
N ALA A 157 50.14 24.07 -24.83
CA ALA A 157 50.46 24.74 -26.08
C ALA A 157 51.62 24.07 -26.84
N LYS A 158 51.47 23.93 -28.16
CA LYS A 158 52.49 23.40 -29.08
C LYS A 158 53.55 24.47 -29.41
N LYS A 159 54.84 24.12 -29.25
CA LYS A 159 56.01 24.96 -29.55
C LYS A 159 56.29 25.11 -31.07
N PRO A 160 56.92 26.21 -31.53
CA PRO A 160 57.08 26.55 -32.95
C PRO A 160 58.25 25.81 -33.62
N LYS A 161 58.07 25.40 -34.88
CA LYS A 161 59.13 24.83 -35.74
C LYS A 161 59.91 25.94 -36.46
N LYS A 162 61.23 25.98 -36.24
CA LYS A 162 62.18 26.87 -36.95
C LYS A 162 62.32 26.49 -38.42
N ALA A 163 62.25 27.50 -39.30
CA ALA A 163 62.54 27.40 -40.72
C ALA A 163 64.04 27.15 -40.98
N LYS A 164 64.35 26.26 -41.94
CA LYS A 164 65.71 25.98 -42.41
C LYS A 164 65.83 26.41 -43.87
N LYS A 165 66.59 27.48 -44.12
CA LYS A 165 66.98 27.99 -45.45
C LYS A 165 68.35 27.43 -45.82
N ARG A 166 68.49 26.76 -46.97
CA ARG A 166 69.73 26.58 -47.76
C ARG A 166 69.28 26.38 -49.23
N ARG A 167 69.49 27.34 -50.13
CA ARG A 167 70.72 27.72 -50.87
C ARG A 167 70.85 26.91 -52.15
#